data_AF-A0A2G9X1K4-F1
#
_entry.id   AF-A0A2G9X1K4-F1
#
_cell.length_a   1.000
_cell.length_b   1.000
_cell.length_c   1.000
_cell.angle_alpha   90.00
_cell.angle_beta   90.00
_cell.angle_gamma   90.00
#
_symmetry.space_group_name_H-M   'P 1'
#
loop_
_entity.id
_entity.type
_entity.pdbx_description
1 polymer ?
#
loop_
_entity_poly.entity_id
_entity_poly.type
_entity_poly.pdbx_seq_one_letter_code
_entity_poly.pdbx_strand_id
1 'polypeptide(L)' 'MIHYNLHCAACGHDFDDWFGGMADWEARKPDYACPSCGVARVEKALMAPSLGAAKASFAAEPACNPSTCANPGCPMAAGF' A
#
# COMPACT_ATOMS: atom_id res chain seq x y z
N MET A 1 1.57 -0.11 -23.06
CA MET A 1 1.56 -1.44 -22.44
C MET A 1 1.79 -1.25 -20.95
N ILE A 2 0.92 -1.81 -20.12
CA ILE A 2 0.92 -1.65 -18.66
C ILE A 2 1.10 -3.04 -18.05
N HIS A 3 2.00 -3.14 -17.09
CA HIS A 3 2.20 -4.35 -16.29
C HIS A 3 1.23 -4.33 -15.10
N TYR A 4 0.44 -5.40 -14.95
CA TYR A 4 -0.43 -5.56 -13.79
C TYR A 4 -0.06 -6.83 -13.04
N ASN A 5 0.00 -6.73 -11.71
CA ASN A 5 0.01 -7.90 -10.83
C ASN A 5 -1.43 -8.34 -10.60
N LEU A 6 -1.66 -9.64 -10.75
CA LEU A 6 -2.95 -10.30 -10.71
C LEU A 6 -2.93 -11.37 -9.63
N HIS A 7 -4.04 -11.47 -8.90
CA HIS A 7 -4.25 -12.46 -7.86
C HIS A 7 -5.50 -13.26 -8.20
N CYS A 8 -5.41 -14.58 -8.15
CA CYS A 8 -6.57 -15.44 -8.33
C CYS A 8 -7.25 -15.72 -6.99
N ALA A 9 -8.46 -15.18 -6.79
CA ALA A 9 -9.24 -15.38 -5.57
C ALA A 9 -9.70 -16.83 -5.34
N ALA A 10 -9.63 -17.68 -6.36
CA ALA A 10 -10.07 -19.08 -6.27
C ALA A 10 -8.98 -20.02 -5.74
N CYS A 11 -7.73 -19.87 -6.20
CA CYS A 11 -6.60 -20.72 -5.79
C CYS A 11 -5.53 -19.97 -4.99
N GLY A 12 -5.64 -18.65 -4.84
CA GLY A 12 -4.64 -17.80 -4.19
C GLY A 12 -3.35 -17.65 -4.99
N HIS A 13 -3.38 -17.88 -6.31
CA HIS A 13 -2.19 -17.79 -7.16
C HIS A 13 -1.94 -16.35 -7.61
N ASP A 14 -0.76 -15.83 -7.30
CA ASP A 14 -0.27 -14.52 -7.76
C ASP A 14 0.54 -14.68 -9.06
N PHE A 15 0.25 -13.85 -10.05
CA PHE A 15 0.93 -13.84 -11.34
C PHE A 15 0.89 -12.44 -11.96
N ASP A 16 1.68 -12.22 -13.02
CA ASP A 16 1.75 -10.94 -13.70
C ASP A 16 1.51 -11.07 -15.20
N ASP A 17 0.91 -10.03 -15.80
CA ASP A 17 0.66 -10.01 -17.24
C ASP A 17 0.69 -8.58 -17.82
N TRP A 18 0.95 -8.51 -19.12
CA TRP A 18 1.11 -7.26 -19.87
C TRP A 18 -0.16 -6.95 -20.65
N PHE A 19 -0.78 -5.82 -20.33
CA PHE A 19 -2.00 -5.36 -20.97
C PHE A 19 -1.75 -4.16 -21.88
N GLY A 20 -2.55 -4.01 -22.93
CA GLY A 20 -2.46 -2.85 -23.82
C GLY A 20 -2.68 -1.53 -23.08
N GLY A 21 -3.56 -1.56 -22.06
CA GLY A 21 -3.89 -0.46 -21.18
C GLY A 21 -4.95 -0.87 -20.15
N MET A 22 -5.48 0.10 -19.38
CA MET A 22 -6.52 -0.18 -18.38
C MET A 22 -7.84 -0.66 -19.02
N ALA A 23 -8.23 -0.12 -20.17
CA ALA A 23 -9.44 -0.52 -20.88
C ALA A 23 -9.40 -1.96 -21.41
N ASP A 24 -8.21 -2.43 -21.85
CA ASP A 24 -8.00 -3.81 -22.30
C ASP A 24 -8.15 -4.80 -21.14
N TRP A 25 -7.62 -4.45 -19.95
CA TRP A 25 -7.87 -5.23 -18.74
C TRP A 25 -9.36 -5.30 -18.38
N GLU A 26 -10.07 -4.17 -18.33
CA GLU A 26 -11.48 -4.17 -17.93
C GLU A 26 -12.35 -4.98 -18.90
N ALA A 27 -12.03 -4.96 -20.20
CA ALA A 27 -12.70 -5.77 -21.21
C ALA A 27 -12.42 -7.28 -21.07
N ARG A 28 -11.21 -7.65 -20.65
CA ARG A 28 -10.80 -9.06 -20.49
C ARG A 28 -11.16 -9.63 -19.12
N LYS A 29 -11.28 -8.81 -18.08
CA LYS A 29 -11.61 -9.18 -16.69
C LYS A 29 -12.71 -10.26 -16.54
N PRO A 30 -13.88 -10.19 -17.22
CA PRO A 30 -14.93 -11.21 -17.06
C PRO A 30 -14.53 -12.61 -17.57
N ASP A 31 -13.64 -12.68 -18.58
CA ASP A 31 -13.24 -13.92 -19.25
C ASP A 31 -11.77 -14.30 -18.97
N TYR A 32 -11.08 -13.55 -18.11
CA TYR A 32 -9.66 -13.73 -17.84
C TYR A 32 -9.42 -14.93 -16.92
N ALA A 33 -9.11 -16.08 -17.51
CA ALA A 33 -8.87 -17.32 -16.79
C ALA A 33 -7.47 -17.36 -16.15
N CYS A 34 -7.40 -17.77 -14.88
CA CYS A 34 -6.11 -18.02 -14.23
C CYS A 34 -5.39 -19.22 -14.87
N PRO A 35 -4.09 -19.12 -15.21
CA PRO A 35 -3.34 -20.23 -15.83
C PRO A 35 -3.13 -21.43 -14.92
N SER A 36 -3.29 -21.28 -13.60
CA SER A 36 -3.10 -22.36 -12.61
C SER A 36 -4.35 -23.22 -12.41
N CYS A 37 -5.53 -22.61 -12.46
CA CYS A 37 -6.80 -23.28 -12.08
C CYS A 37 -7.92 -23.14 -13.12
N GLY A 38 -7.75 -22.30 -14.14
CA GLY A 38 -8.71 -22.12 -15.25
C GLY A 38 -9.96 -21.30 -14.90
N VAL A 39 -10.08 -20.77 -13.69
CA VAL A 39 -11.25 -19.97 -13.27
C VAL A 39 -11.05 -18.48 -13.53
N ALA A 40 -12.10 -17.83 -14.04
CA ALA A 40 -12.15 -16.39 -14.29
C ALA A 40 -12.49 -15.56 -13.03
N ARG A 41 -11.83 -15.87 -11.91
CA ARG A 41 -11.87 -15.09 -10.67
C ARG A 41 -10.49 -14.50 -10.40
N VAL A 42 -10.09 -13.59 -11.26
CA VAL A 42 -8.82 -12.88 -11.18
C VAL A 42 -9.08 -11.42 -10.81
N GLU A 43 -8.44 -10.96 -9.76
CA GLU A 43 -8.48 -9.58 -9.27
C GLU A 43 -7.09 -8.94 -9.41
N LYS A 44 -7.04 -7.62 -9.50
CA LYS A 44 -5.75 -6.91 -9.47
C LYS A 44 -5.20 -7.06 -8.05
N ALA A 45 -4.04 -7.69 -7.92
CA ALA A 45 -3.36 -7.74 -6.63
C ALA A 45 -3.13 -6.30 -6.16
N LEU A 46 -3.59 -6.00 -4.94
CA LEU A 46 -3.49 -4.67 -4.37
C LEU A 46 -2.00 -4.28 -4.34
N MET A 47 -1.61 -3.32 -5.19
CA MET A 47 -0.26 -2.75 -5.22
C MET A 47 -0.02 -1.90 -3.98
N ALA A 48 0.06 -2.52 -2.81
CA ALA A 48 0.79 -1.91 -1.72
C ALA A 48 2.28 -2.14 -2.04
N PRO A 49 3.09 -1.10 -2.31
CA PRO A 49 4.53 -1.30 -2.24
C PRO A 49 4.82 -1.93 -0.89
N SER A 50 5.62 -2.99 -0.86
CA SER A 50 6.23 -3.43 0.39
C SER A 50 7.05 -2.27 0.90
N LEU A 51 6.43 -1.41 1.72
CA LEU A 51 7.15 -0.53 2.63
C LEU A 51 7.89 -1.52 3.52
N GLY A 52 9.12 -1.85 3.12
CA GLY A 52 10.01 -2.66 3.94
C GLY A 52 9.93 -2.07 5.33
N ALA A 53 9.76 -2.93 6.35
CA ALA A 53 9.65 -2.50 7.73
C ALA A 53 10.92 -1.72 8.10
N ALA A 54 10.94 -0.43 7.78
CA ALA A 54 11.72 0.55 8.47
C ALA A 54 11.23 0.37 9.88
N LYS A 55 12.08 -0.19 10.74
CA LYS A 55 11.92 -0.06 12.17
C LYS A 55 11.74 1.43 12.40
N ALA A 56 10.48 1.86 12.49
CA ALA A 56 10.13 3.06 13.19
C ALA A 56 10.53 2.73 14.63
N SER A 57 11.80 2.96 14.93
CA SER A 57 12.14 3.49 16.22
C SER A 57 11.32 4.76 16.31
N PHE A 58 10.09 4.62 16.81
CA PHE A 58 9.40 5.70 17.48
C PHE A 58 10.30 6.06 18.66
N ALA A 59 11.39 6.77 18.38
CA ALA A 59 11.92 7.72 19.31
C ALA A 59 10.72 8.64 19.53
N ALA A 60 10.06 8.43 20.68
CA ALA A 60 8.87 9.13 21.06
C ALA A 60 9.06 10.61 20.76
N GLU A 61 8.42 11.07 19.68
CA GLU A 61 8.27 12.49 19.45
C GLU A 61 7.53 13.00 20.69
N PRO A 62 8.09 13.98 21.43
CA PRO A 62 7.45 14.45 22.64
C PRO A 62 6.08 15.01 22.22
N ALA A 63 5.02 14.32 22.65
CA ALA A 63 3.67 14.81 22.47
C ALA A 63 3.62 16.27 22.93
N CYS A 64 3.04 17.13 22.11
CA CYS A 64 2.76 18.51 22.49
C CYS A 64 1.68 18.47 23.59
N ASN A 65 2.12 18.23 24.82
CA ASN A 65 1.28 18.18 26.00
C ASN A 65 1.03 19.63 26.45
N PRO A 66 -0.21 20.07 26.69
CA PRO A 66 -0.47 21.40 27.24
C PRO A 66 0.18 21.65 28.62
N SER A 67 0.76 20.63 29.28
CA SER A 67 1.57 20.79 30.49
C SER A 67 3.03 21.17 30.21
N THR A 68 3.58 20.91 29.03
CA THR A 68 4.98 21.27 28.71
C THR A 68 5.13 22.75 28.33
N CYS A 69 4.07 23.42 27.88
CA CYS A 69 4.08 24.88 27.69
C CYS A 69 4.00 25.69 29.00
N ALA A 70 3.81 25.04 30.16
CA ALA A 70 3.90 25.67 31.48
C ALA A 70 5.24 25.42 32.19
N ASN A 71 6.17 24.66 31.57
CA ASN A 71 7.45 24.34 32.19
C ASN A 71 8.49 25.44 31.90
N PRO A 72 9.17 26.01 32.91
CA PRO A 72 10.23 27.02 32.72
C PRO A 72 11.46 26.53 31.92
N GLY A 73 11.49 25.26 31.50
CA GLY A 73 12.53 24.70 30.63
C GLY A 73 12.36 24.98 29.12
N CYS A 74 11.31 25.69 28.69
CA CYS A 74 11.13 26.04 27.28
C CYS A 74 12.05 27.21 26.86
N PRO A 75 12.98 27.03 25.89
CA PRO A 75 13.88 28.09 25.44
C PRO A 75 13.15 29.24 24.70
N MET A 76 11.85 29.11 24.47
CA MET A 76 10.98 30.14 23.87
C MET A 76 10.32 31.06 24.92
N ALA A 77 10.50 30.80 26.22
CA ALA A 77 9.95 31.63 27.31
C ALA A 77 10.94 32.73 27.80
N ALA A 78 12.19 32.72 27.34
CA ALA A 78 13.23 33.67 27.75
C ALA A 78 13.48 34.78 26.71
N GLY A 79 12.43 35.27 26.06
CA GLY A 79 12.52 36.27 24.99
C GLY A 79 11.50 37.39 25.10
N PHE A 80 11.59 38.20 26.17
CA PHE A 80 11.19 39.61 26.22
C PHE A 80 12.26 40.39 26.97
#